data_AF-A0A0W0GEY3-F1
#
_entry.id   AF-A0A0W0GEY3-F1
#
_cell.length_a   1.000
_cell.length_b   1.000
_cell.length_c   1.000
_cell.angle_alpha   90.00
_cell.angle_beta   90.00
_cell.angle_gamma   90.00
#
_symmetry.space_group_name_H-M   'P 1'
#
loop_
_entity.id
_entity.type
_entity.pdbx_description
1 polymer ?
#
loop_
_entity_poly.entity_id
_entity_poly.type
_entity_poly.pdbx_seq_one_letter_code
_entity_poly.pdbx_strand_id
1 'polypeptide(L)'
;MPCIEVGTVGGGTVLAPQGAVLEMLGFKGAHPTRPGQNAQSLARLIASACMAGELSLLSALAAGHLVRAHLVHNRSQANTPASSLPATPGPNPVDQLQLVSAKGMKPLPSLTPSSSTASLPPYSLEKP
;
A
#
# COMPACT_ATOMS: atom_id res chain seq x y z
N MET A 1 -15.08 17.82 -14.01
CA MET A 1 -13.81 17.71 -14.77
C MET A 1 -14.11 17.80 -16.27
N PRO A 2 -14.09 19.01 -16.88
CA PRO A 2 -14.49 19.21 -18.28
C PRO A 2 -13.41 18.84 -19.32
N CYS A 3 -12.15 18.70 -18.90
CA CYS A 3 -10.98 18.55 -19.79
C CYS A 3 -10.20 17.24 -19.50
N ILE A 4 -10.87 16.09 -19.52
CA ILE A 4 -10.19 14.79 -19.35
C ILE A 4 -9.63 14.32 -20.70
N GLU A 5 -8.31 14.42 -20.85
CA GLU A 5 -7.56 14.01 -22.04
C GLU A 5 -7.12 12.55 -21.89
N VAL A 6 -7.85 11.63 -22.52
CA VAL A 6 -7.58 10.19 -22.40
C VAL A 6 -7.80 9.46 -23.72
N GLY A 7 -7.09 8.35 -23.89
CA GLY A 7 -7.19 7.48 -25.05
C GLY A 7 -6.97 6.02 -24.69
N THR A 8 -7.49 5.12 -25.53
CA THR A 8 -7.35 3.67 -25.38
C THR A 8 -6.51 3.03 -26.50
N VAL A 9 -5.96 3.86 -27.38
CA VAL A 9 -5.14 3.50 -28.54
C VAL A 9 -3.97 4.48 -28.66
N GLY A 10 -2.78 3.97 -28.98
CA GLY A 10 -1.59 4.77 -29.25
C GLY A 10 -0.76 5.10 -28.01
N GLY A 11 0.40 5.73 -28.23
CA GLY A 11 1.32 6.09 -27.15
C GLY A 11 1.65 4.93 -26.23
N GLY A 12 1.54 5.13 -24.92
CA GLY A 12 1.81 4.10 -23.91
C GLY A 12 0.79 2.95 -23.84
N THR A 13 -0.38 3.04 -24.50
CA THR A 13 -1.41 2.00 -24.42
C THR A 13 -1.07 0.75 -25.23
N VAL A 14 -0.02 0.81 -26.06
CA VAL A 14 0.49 -0.33 -26.85
C VAL A 14 1.38 -1.25 -26.01
N LEU A 15 1.87 -0.76 -24.86
CA LEU A 15 2.74 -1.50 -23.96
C LEU A 15 1.94 -2.58 -23.23
N ALA A 16 2.51 -3.79 -23.10
CA ALA A 16 1.80 -4.95 -22.56
C ALA A 16 1.19 -4.73 -21.16
N PRO A 17 1.88 -4.11 -20.17
CA PRO A 17 1.30 -3.90 -18.85
C PRO A 17 0.08 -2.95 -18.88
N GLN A 18 0.21 -1.82 -19.58
CA GLN A 18 -0.85 -0.82 -19.71
C GLN A 18 -2.04 -1.40 -20.50
N GLY A 19 -1.76 -2.17 -21.55
CA GLY A 19 -2.76 -2.91 -22.31
C GLY A 19 -3.52 -3.92 -21.44
N ALA A 20 -2.84 -4.68 -20.57
CA ALA A 20 -3.48 -5.62 -19.66
C ALA A 20 -4.44 -4.94 -18.67
N VAL A 21 -4.07 -3.76 -18.16
CA VAL A 21 -4.97 -2.96 -17.30
C VAL A 21 -6.19 -2.47 -18.07
N LEU A 22 -6.01 -1.97 -19.29
CA LEU A 22 -7.14 -1.56 -20.15
C LEU A 22 -8.03 -2.74 -20.53
N GLU A 23 -7.46 -3.94 -20.66
CA GLU A 23 -8.20 -5.18 -20.92
C GLU A 23 -9.03 -5.61 -19.70
N MET A 24 -8.42 -5.56 -18.51
CA MET A 24 -9.11 -5.80 -17.24
C MET A 24 -10.28 -4.83 -17.03
N LEU A 25 -10.13 -3.57 -17.45
CA LEU A 25 -11.21 -2.57 -17.39
C LEU A 25 -12.20 -2.66 -18.57
N GLY A 26 -11.95 -3.51 -19.57
CA GLY A 26 -12.82 -3.71 -20.73
C GLY A 26 -12.75 -2.59 -21.80
N PHE A 27 -11.69 -1.78 -21.81
CA PHE A 27 -11.54 -0.63 -22.71
C PHE A 27 -10.32 -0.73 -23.64
N LYS A 28 -9.62 -1.87 -23.70
CA LYS A 28 -8.43 -2.02 -24.55
C LYS A 28 -8.73 -1.77 -26.03
N GLY A 29 -7.92 -0.92 -26.65
CA GLY A 29 -7.95 -0.69 -28.09
C GLY A 29 -9.15 0.13 -28.57
N ALA A 30 -9.34 0.10 -29.90
CA ALA A 30 -10.46 0.77 -30.56
C ALA A 30 -11.77 0.00 -30.33
N HIS A 31 -12.86 0.72 -30.14
CA HIS A 31 -14.17 0.09 -30.05
C HIS A 31 -14.61 -0.44 -31.43
N PRO A 32 -15.10 -1.70 -31.54
CA PRO A 32 -15.27 -2.39 -32.82
C PRO A 32 -16.27 -1.72 -33.76
N THR A 33 -17.31 -1.07 -33.23
CA THR A 33 -18.41 -0.48 -34.02
C THR A 33 -18.55 1.03 -33.88
N ARG A 34 -17.87 1.65 -32.89
CA ARG A 34 -18.12 3.04 -32.48
C ARG A 34 -16.81 3.71 -32.03
N PRO A 35 -15.98 4.19 -32.96
CA PRO A 35 -14.70 4.82 -32.65
C PRO A 35 -14.81 5.86 -31.53
N GLY A 36 -13.86 5.84 -30.59
CA GLY A 36 -13.84 6.74 -29.43
C GLY A 36 -14.71 6.32 -28.24
N GLN A 37 -15.63 5.35 -28.38
CA GLN A 37 -16.51 4.95 -27.26
C GLN A 37 -15.73 4.38 -26.06
N ASN A 38 -14.69 3.58 -26.29
CA ASN A 38 -13.82 3.07 -25.22
C ASN A 38 -13.16 4.21 -24.43
N ALA A 39 -12.61 5.22 -25.13
CA ALA A 39 -11.99 6.39 -24.50
C ALA A 39 -13.01 7.22 -23.70
N GLN A 40 -14.23 7.41 -24.22
CA GLN A 40 -15.31 8.09 -23.49
C GLN A 40 -15.72 7.33 -22.23
N SER A 41 -15.79 6.00 -22.28
CA SER A 41 -16.08 5.17 -21.11
C SER A 41 -14.95 5.22 -20.08
N LEU A 42 -13.70 5.19 -20.52
CA LEU A 42 -12.54 5.38 -19.64
C LEU A 42 -12.57 6.77 -18.96
N ALA A 43 -12.90 7.84 -19.69
CA ALA A 43 -13.05 9.18 -19.12
C ALA A 43 -14.13 9.23 -18.03
N ARG A 44 -15.28 8.59 -18.26
CA ARG A 44 -16.34 8.46 -17.24
C ARG A 44 -15.85 7.67 -16.02
N LEU A 45 -15.17 6.55 -16.24
CA LEU A 45 -14.61 5.74 -15.15
C LEU A 45 -13.61 6.54 -14.30
N ILE A 46 -12.73 7.33 -14.92
CA ILE A 46 -11.78 8.20 -14.21
C ILE A 46 -12.51 9.24 -13.36
N ALA A 47 -13.53 9.91 -13.92
CA ALA A 47 -14.33 10.88 -13.17
C ALA A 47 -15.06 10.22 -11.98
N SER A 48 -15.64 9.03 -12.18
CA SER A 48 -16.29 8.26 -11.12
C SER A 48 -15.31 7.81 -10.04
N ALA A 49 -14.10 7.37 -10.41
CA ALA A 49 -13.06 6.99 -9.46
C ALA A 49 -12.58 8.18 -8.61
N CYS A 50 -12.43 9.37 -9.22
CA CYS A 50 -12.12 10.60 -8.52
C CYS A 50 -13.21 10.96 -7.51
N MET A 51 -14.48 10.94 -7.94
CA MET A 51 -15.63 11.18 -7.05
C MET A 51 -15.68 10.18 -5.88
N ALA A 52 -15.45 8.89 -6.14
CA ALA A 52 -15.39 7.87 -5.09
C ALA A 52 -14.24 8.13 -4.09
N GLY A 53 -13.08 8.56 -4.59
CA GLY A 53 -11.95 8.99 -3.76
C GLY A 53 -12.28 10.20 -2.88
N GLU A 54 -12.92 11.23 -3.43
CA GLU A 54 -13.32 12.41 -2.68
C GLU A 54 -14.35 12.09 -1.59
N LEU A 55 -15.36 11.27 -1.90
CA LEU A 55 -16.34 10.81 -0.91
C LEU A 55 -15.68 10.02 0.23
N SER A 56 -14.75 9.12 -0.11
CA SER A 56 -13.99 8.35 0.87
C SER A 56 -13.14 9.25 1.77
N LEU A 57 -12.43 10.21 1.17
CA LEU A 57 -11.60 11.19 1.90
C LEU A 57 -12.44 12.06 2.83
N LEU A 58 -13.54 12.64 2.34
CA LEU A 58 -14.43 13.47 3.14
C LEU A 58 -15.06 12.66 4.28
N SER A 59 -15.46 11.41 4.04
CA SER A 59 -15.97 10.51 5.08
C SER A 59 -14.91 10.22 6.14
N ALA A 60 -13.67 9.97 5.74
CA ALA A 60 -12.56 9.70 6.67
C ALA A 60 -12.18 10.95 7.49
N LEU A 61 -12.28 12.15 6.92
CA LEU A 61 -12.09 13.41 7.64
C LEU A 61 -13.22 13.65 8.64
N ALA A 62 -14.48 13.51 8.21
CA ALA A 62 -15.65 13.70 9.07
C ALA A 62 -15.69 12.71 10.25
N ALA A 63 -15.25 11.46 10.03
CA ALA A 63 -15.16 10.43 11.06
C ALA A 63 -13.86 10.47 11.88
N GLY A 64 -12.89 11.33 11.55
CA GLY A 64 -11.58 11.38 12.22
C GLY A 64 -10.69 10.15 11.98
N HIS A 65 -10.93 9.38 10.92
CA HIS A 65 -10.22 8.13 10.61
C HIS A 65 -8.97 8.32 9.74
N LEU A 66 -8.75 9.50 9.16
CA LEU A 66 -7.72 9.72 8.14
C LEU A 66 -6.29 9.39 8.62
N VAL A 67 -5.90 9.85 9.82
CA VAL A 67 -4.55 9.60 10.37
C VAL A 67 -4.35 8.14 10.72
N ARG A 68 -5.37 7.50 11.33
CA ARG A 68 -5.33 6.07 11.63
C ARG A 68 -5.13 5.25 10.36
N ALA A 69 -5.88 5.53 9.30
CA ALA A 69 -5.73 4.84 8.02
C ALA A 69 -4.32 5.00 7.43
N HIS A 70 -3.71 6.18 7.55
CA HIS A 70 -2.32 6.41 7.12
C HIS A 70 -1.32 5.57 7.91
N LEU A 71 -1.45 5.50 9.23
CA LEU A 71 -0.56 4.70 10.07
C LEU A 71 -0.68 3.19 9.79
N VAL A 72 -1.88 2.71 9.45
CA VAL A 72 -2.09 1.29 9.09
C VAL A 72 -1.55 0.97 7.70
N HIS A 73 -1.91 1.77 6.69
CA HIS A 73 -1.79 1.37 5.28
C HIS A 73 -0.66 2.05 4.52
N ASN A 74 -0.17 3.20 4.98
CA ASN A 74 0.85 4.00 4.28
C ASN A 74 2.19 4.09 5.04
N ARG A 75 2.25 3.64 6.30
CA ARG A 75 3.48 3.50 7.08
C ARG A 75 3.88 2.04 7.20
N SER A 76 5.15 1.73 6.99
CA SER A 76 5.68 0.40 7.28
C SER A 76 5.58 0.11 8.77
N GLN A 77 4.90 -0.97 9.14
CA GLN A 77 4.87 -1.48 10.52
C GLN A 77 6.05 -2.40 10.83
N ALA A 78 6.94 -2.63 9.86
CA ALA A 78 8.13 -3.42 10.09
C ALA A 78 8.98 -2.75 11.18
N ASN A 79 9.24 -3.47 12.27
CA ASN A 79 10.45 -3.24 13.05
C ASN A 79 11.61 -3.45 12.08
N THR A 80 12.18 -2.37 11.55
CA THR A 80 13.49 -2.42 10.91
C THR A 80 14.38 -3.15 11.92
N PRO A 81 14.93 -4.34 11.61
CA PRO A 81 15.87 -4.98 12.50
C PRO A 81 16.98 -3.96 12.78
N ALA A 82 17.42 -3.90 14.03
CA ALA A 82 18.34 -2.89 14.54
C ALA A 82 19.41 -2.54 13.51
N SER A 83 19.66 -1.23 13.35
CA SER A 83 20.78 -0.70 12.57
C SER A 83 21.92 -1.68 12.65
N SER A 84 22.27 -2.31 11.52
CA SER A 84 23.46 -3.14 11.43
C SER A 84 24.63 -2.18 11.61
N LEU A 85 24.93 -1.84 12.86
CA LEU A 85 26.16 -1.19 13.24
C LEU A 85 27.24 -2.14 12.74
N PRO A 86 28.05 -1.75 11.74
CA PRO A 86 29.21 -2.55 11.40
C PRO A 86 30.03 -2.67 12.69
N ALA A 87 30.34 -3.91 13.10
CA ALA A 87 31.20 -4.14 14.24
C ALA A 87 32.57 -3.53 13.91
N THR A 88 32.86 -2.35 14.45
CA THR A 88 34.19 -1.77 14.39
C THR A 88 35.11 -2.70 15.18
N PRO A 89 36.22 -3.19 14.59
CA PRO A 89 37.20 -3.96 15.33
C PRO A 89 37.91 -3.02 16.32
N GLY A 90 37.38 -2.93 17.54
CA GLY A 90 38.01 -2.28 18.69
C GLY A 90 38.56 -3.34 19.65
N PRO A 91 39.66 -3.07 20.37
CA PRO A 91 40.24 -4.04 21.28
C PRO A 91 39.31 -4.28 22.48
N ASN A 92 38.95 -5.55 22.69
CA ASN A 92 38.02 -5.99 23.74
C ASN A 92 38.54 -5.64 25.14
N PRO A 93 37.71 -5.04 26.03
CA PRO A 93 37.90 -5.21 27.46
C PRO A 93 37.37 -6.59 27.88
N VAL A 94 38.26 -7.34 28.51
CA VAL A 94 38.05 -8.67 29.09
C VAL A 94 37.06 -8.67 30.26
N ASP A 95 36.25 -9.75 30.28
CA ASP A 95 35.52 -10.38 31.40
C ASP A 95 34.43 -9.63 32.18
N GLN A 96 33.16 -10.11 32.06
CA GLN A 96 32.48 -10.73 33.22
C GLN A 96 31.27 -11.62 32.84
N LEU A 97 31.17 -12.76 33.55
CA LEU A 97 30.34 -13.95 33.34
C LEU A 97 28.82 -13.77 33.47
N GLN A 98 28.03 -14.64 32.80
CA GLN A 98 27.14 -15.68 33.38
C GLN A 98 26.19 -16.27 32.30
N LEU A 99 26.42 -17.48 31.80
CA LEU A 99 25.87 -18.77 32.26
C LEU A 99 24.36 -18.95 31.99
N VAL A 100 23.99 -19.56 30.84
CA VAL A 100 23.11 -20.75 30.82
C VAL A 100 23.22 -21.55 29.51
N SER A 101 23.24 -22.85 29.68
CA SER A 101 23.44 -23.94 28.71
C SER A 101 22.27 -24.09 27.72
N ALA A 102 22.57 -24.18 26.42
CA ALA A 102 21.59 -24.53 25.38
C ALA A 102 21.72 -26.01 25.00
N LYS A 103 20.83 -26.85 25.54
CA LYS A 103 20.60 -28.22 25.06
C LYS A 103 19.32 -28.24 24.22
N GLY A 104 19.47 -28.44 22.91
CA GLY A 104 18.50 -29.11 22.05
C GLY A 104 17.28 -28.33 21.53
N MET A 105 16.85 -28.78 20.34
CA MET A 105 15.60 -28.52 19.60
C MET A 105 15.47 -27.21 18.80
N LYS A 106 15.51 -27.36 17.47
CA LYS A 106 14.98 -26.40 16.50
C LYS A 106 13.44 -26.43 16.55
N PRO A 107 12.72 -25.31 16.73
CA PRO A 107 11.33 -25.22 16.37
C PRO A 107 11.18 -24.75 14.92
N LEU A 108 10.29 -25.41 14.20
CA LEU A 108 9.79 -25.00 12.88
C LEU A 108 9.06 -23.64 13.02
N PRO A 109 9.14 -22.71 12.06
CA PRO A 109 8.40 -21.46 12.17
C PRO A 109 6.89 -21.72 12.05
N SER A 110 6.16 -21.41 13.12
CA SER A 110 4.71 -21.30 13.12
C SER A 110 4.29 -20.12 12.24
N LEU A 111 3.48 -20.37 11.22
CA LEU A 111 2.82 -19.33 10.43
C LEU A 111 1.91 -18.51 11.34
N THR A 112 2.32 -17.30 11.71
CA THR A 112 1.46 -16.35 12.40
C THR A 112 0.52 -15.68 11.38
N PRO A 113 -0.80 -15.65 11.61
CA PRO A 113 -1.70 -14.86 10.79
C PRO A 113 -1.46 -13.37 11.06
N SER A 114 -1.20 -12.59 10.02
CA SER A 114 -1.09 -11.13 10.08
C SER A 114 -2.36 -10.53 10.69
N SER A 115 -2.25 -10.13 11.95
CA SER A 115 -3.30 -9.43 12.70
C SER A 115 -2.98 -7.94 12.69
N SER A 116 -2.99 -7.32 11.51
CA SER A 116 -2.56 -5.92 11.32
C SER A 116 -3.54 -4.86 11.86
N THR A 117 -4.62 -5.27 12.53
CA THR A 117 -5.65 -4.34 13.05
C THR A 117 -5.73 -4.26 14.57
N ALA A 118 -5.06 -5.14 15.31
CA ALA A 118 -5.22 -5.24 16.77
C ALA A 118 -4.24 -4.39 17.60
N SER A 119 -3.13 -3.90 17.03
CA SER A 119 -2.06 -3.26 17.82
C SER A 119 -2.10 -1.74 17.88
N LEU A 120 -3.07 -1.09 17.23
CA LEU A 120 -3.12 0.37 17.29
C LEU A 120 -3.85 0.84 18.55
N PRO A 121 -3.21 1.70 19.38
CA PRO A 121 -3.87 2.26 20.54
C PRO A 121 -5.15 3.02 20.13
N PRO A 122 -6.22 2.98 20.95
CA PRO A 122 -7.41 3.78 20.69
C PRO A 122 -7.00 5.26 20.69
N TYR A 123 -7.35 5.98 19.62
CA TYR A 123 -7.13 7.42 19.55
C TYR A 123 -8.21 8.06 20.42
N SER A 124 -7.87 8.47 21.64
CA SER A 124 -8.79 9.20 22.51
C SER A 124 -9.09 10.55 21.86
N LEU A 125 -10.33 10.72 21.40
CA LEU A 125 -10.86 12.03 21.04
C LEU A 125 -11.18 12.77 22.35
N GLU A 126 -10.16 13.35 22.99
CA GLU A 126 -10.43 14.46 23.91
C GLU A 126 -10.78 15.69 23.07
N LYS A 127 -12.05 16.08 23.19
CA LYS A 127 -12.69 17.18 22.50
C LYS A 127 -12.48 18.47 23.31
N PRO A 128 -12.02 19.59 22.74
CA PRO A 128 -12.29 20.91 23.29
C PRO A 128 -13.73 21.37 22.98
#